data_AF-A0A5C7RF20-F1
#
_entry.id   AF-A0A5C7RF20-F1
#
_cell.length_a   1.000
_cell.length_b   1.000
_cell.length_c   1.000
_cell.angle_alpha   90.00
_cell.angle_beta   90.00
_cell.angle_gamma   90.00
#
_symmetry.space_group_name_H-M   'P 1'
#
loop_
_entity.id
_entity.type
_entity.pdbx_description
1 polymer ?
#
loop_
_entity_poly.entity_id
_entity_poly.type
_entity_poly.pdbx_seq_one_letter_code
_entity_poly.pdbx_strand_id
1 'polypeptide(L)'
;MRQPSAVTEASENPKRPGQLLSLKLAAYSGYSLRMGISYHPDIGEVLWCDYSGIEPEMVKRRLCVVITPRASQRPRLTTVVPISATPPEVVRPWHVKLDRDPLPEGLAQEVWVKCDMVSAVSFDRLGGYYKRWNRERRYRKLAVSMPELIAIREAVGAALGLNYTPPVGRAILDPETS
;
A
#
# COMPACT_ATOMS: atom_id res chain seq x y z
N MET A 1 44.22 47.87 -3.04
CA MET A 1 44.24 46.46 -3.49
C MET A 1 43.14 45.72 -2.75
N ARG A 2 42.03 45.37 -3.43
CA ARG A 2 40.90 44.65 -2.84
C ARG A 2 41.19 43.16 -2.84
N GLN A 3 41.05 42.50 -1.69
CA GLN A 3 40.92 41.05 -1.59
C GLN A 3 39.54 40.62 -2.15
N PRO A 4 39.41 39.45 -2.80
CA PRO A 4 38.11 38.93 -3.19
C PRO A 4 37.41 38.23 -2.02
N SER A 5 36.13 38.57 -1.84
CA SER A 5 35.23 37.99 -0.84
C SER A 5 34.92 36.52 -1.14
N ALA A 6 34.92 35.71 -0.09
CA ALA A 6 34.61 34.29 -0.12
C ALA A 6 33.20 34.02 -0.70
N VAL A 7 33.13 33.16 -1.71
CA VAL A 7 31.89 32.54 -2.18
C VAL A 7 31.45 31.56 -1.11
N THR A 8 30.31 31.84 -0.45
CA THR A 8 29.69 30.89 0.48
C THR A 8 28.96 29.84 -0.35
N GLU A 9 29.58 28.67 -0.53
CA GLU A 9 28.90 27.50 -1.08
C GLU A 9 27.76 27.11 -0.14
N ALA A 10 26.52 27.24 -0.64
CA ALA A 10 25.36 26.71 0.04
C ALA A 10 25.49 25.18 0.07
N SER A 11 25.78 24.64 1.26
CA SER A 11 25.76 23.21 1.55
C SER A 11 24.37 22.66 1.27
N GLU A 12 24.18 22.09 0.08
CA GLU A 12 22.96 21.41 -0.30
C GLU A 12 22.95 20.04 0.38
N ASN A 13 22.37 19.98 1.58
CA ASN A 13 22.28 18.77 2.38
C ASN A 13 21.40 17.72 1.67
N PRO A 14 21.94 16.57 1.21
CA PRO A 14 21.16 15.60 0.48
C PRO A 14 20.10 14.97 1.39
N LYS A 15 18.83 15.23 1.09
CA LYS A 15 17.69 14.69 1.84
C LYS A 15 17.77 13.16 1.85
N ARG A 16 17.53 12.53 3.00
CA ARG A 16 17.55 11.06 3.14
C ARG A 16 16.49 10.42 2.21
N PRO A 17 16.70 9.20 1.69
CA PRO A 17 15.75 8.53 0.79
C PRO A 17 14.30 8.52 1.32
N GLY A 18 14.13 8.34 2.63
CA GLY A 18 12.83 8.39 3.31
C GLY A 18 12.16 9.78 3.30
N GLN A 19 12.94 10.86 3.34
CA GLN A 19 12.43 12.24 3.24
C GLN A 19 12.03 12.60 1.80
N LEU A 20 12.75 12.09 0.78
CA LEU A 20 12.32 12.22 -0.62
C LEU A 20 11.03 11.44 -0.88
N LEU A 21 10.89 10.25 -0.28
CA LEU A 21 9.68 9.45 -0.41
C LEU A 21 8.48 10.13 0.26
N SER A 22 8.65 10.69 1.47
CA SER A 22 7.59 11.47 2.12
C SER A 22 7.22 12.75 1.34
N LEU A 23 8.20 13.40 0.69
CA LEU A 23 7.96 14.57 -0.17
C LEU A 23 7.25 14.19 -1.48
N LYS A 24 7.59 13.07 -2.11
CA LYS A 24 6.87 12.54 -3.28
C LYS A 24 5.43 12.15 -2.92
N LEU A 25 5.23 11.45 -1.80
CA LEU A 25 3.90 11.14 -1.25
C LEU A 25 3.10 12.38 -0.84
N ALA A 26 3.75 13.41 -0.31
CA ALA A 26 3.12 14.70 -0.05
C ALA A 26 2.80 15.46 -1.36
N ALA A 27 3.57 15.31 -2.43
CA ALA A 27 3.22 15.83 -3.76
C ALA A 27 2.02 15.10 -4.38
N TYR A 28 1.86 13.80 -4.07
CA TYR A 28 0.63 13.05 -4.37
C TYR A 28 -0.59 13.52 -3.54
N SER A 29 -0.45 14.48 -2.61
CA SER A 29 -1.57 15.22 -2.00
C SER A 29 -2.51 15.87 -3.03
N GLY A 30 -2.01 16.13 -4.25
CA GLY A 30 -2.84 16.57 -5.38
C GLY A 30 -3.88 15.53 -5.88
N TYR A 31 -3.77 14.26 -5.46
CA TYR A 31 -4.83 13.26 -5.57
C TYR A 31 -5.83 13.49 -4.44
N SER A 32 -6.69 14.47 -4.68
CA SER A 32 -7.84 14.76 -3.87
C SER A 32 -8.82 13.56 -3.92
N LEU A 33 -8.87 12.74 -2.86
CA LEU A 33 -9.93 11.75 -2.57
C LEU A 33 -11.30 12.39 -2.30
N ARG A 34 -11.59 13.54 -2.94
CA ARG A 34 -12.88 14.25 -2.76
C ARG A 34 -14.08 13.46 -3.27
N MET A 35 -13.83 12.34 -3.95
CA MET A 35 -14.83 11.41 -4.42
C MET A 35 -14.22 10.02 -4.25
N GLY A 36 -14.79 9.21 -3.36
CA GLY A 36 -14.49 7.78 -3.29
C GLY A 36 -14.76 7.10 -4.63
N ILE A 37 -14.31 5.86 -4.78
CA ILE A 37 -14.69 5.07 -5.95
C ILE A 37 -16.21 4.79 -5.92
N SER A 38 -16.86 4.87 -7.07
CA SER A 38 -18.30 4.57 -7.24
C SER A 38 -18.54 3.18 -7.84
N TYR A 39 -17.47 2.45 -8.14
CA TYR A 39 -17.50 1.09 -8.67
C TYR A 39 -16.96 0.11 -7.65
N HIS A 40 -17.35 -1.15 -7.76
CA HIS A 40 -16.70 -2.20 -7.00
C HIS A 40 -15.35 -2.49 -7.64
N PRO A 41 -14.23 -2.34 -6.92
CA PRO A 41 -12.93 -2.55 -7.52
C PRO A 41 -12.68 -4.02 -7.81
N ASP A 42 -11.88 -4.28 -8.83
CA ASP A 42 -11.53 -5.63 -9.24
C ASP A 42 -10.51 -6.21 -8.27
N ILE A 43 -10.50 -7.54 -8.17
CA ILE A 43 -9.44 -8.23 -7.44
C ILE A 43 -8.08 -7.95 -8.11
N GLY A 44 -7.05 -7.66 -7.29
CA GLY A 44 -5.73 -7.27 -7.76
C GLY A 44 -5.61 -5.80 -8.20
N GLU A 45 -6.72 -5.04 -8.21
CA GLU A 45 -6.70 -3.61 -8.51
C GLU A 45 -5.90 -2.85 -7.44
N VAL A 46 -5.09 -1.89 -7.91
CA VAL A 46 -4.26 -1.03 -7.08
C VAL A 46 -4.89 0.35 -7.02
N LEU A 47 -5.21 0.80 -5.80
CA LEU A 47 -5.89 2.06 -5.52
C LEU A 47 -5.13 2.87 -4.48
N TRP A 48 -5.35 4.17 -4.46
CA TRP A 48 -4.97 4.98 -3.31
C TRP A 48 -5.95 4.74 -2.17
N CYS A 49 -5.45 4.56 -0.95
CA CYS A 49 -6.26 4.45 0.26
C CYS A 49 -5.85 5.50 1.30
N ASP A 50 -6.84 6.16 1.90
CA ASP A 50 -6.69 7.03 3.05
C ASP A 50 -6.79 6.24 4.35
N TYR A 51 -5.63 6.01 4.97
CA TYR A 51 -5.54 5.38 6.28
C TYR A 51 -5.56 6.41 7.44
N SER A 52 -5.93 7.67 7.22
CA SER A 52 -6.07 8.62 8.33
C SER A 52 -6.96 8.04 9.45
N GLY A 53 -6.48 8.21 10.68
CA GLY A 53 -6.96 7.49 11.85
C GLY A 53 -6.07 7.75 13.07
N ILE A 54 -5.85 6.70 13.88
CA ILE A 54 -5.22 6.77 15.19
C ILE A 54 -3.89 5.98 15.16
N GLU A 55 -2.82 6.54 15.74
CA GLU A 55 -1.56 5.83 15.92
C GLU A 55 -1.70 4.76 17.02
N PRO A 56 -1.06 3.58 16.91
CA PRO A 56 0.07 3.24 16.03
C PRO A 56 -0.33 2.60 14.68
N GLU A 57 -1.59 2.70 14.26
CA GLU A 57 -2.01 2.22 12.94
C GLU A 57 -1.32 3.00 11.81
N MET A 58 -1.45 2.52 10.57
CA MET A 58 -1.08 3.33 9.41
C MET A 58 -1.95 4.59 9.41
N VAL A 59 -1.36 5.79 9.45
CA VAL A 59 -2.12 7.07 9.43
C VAL A 59 -1.91 7.90 8.17
N LYS A 60 -1.37 7.29 7.11
CA LYS A 60 -0.93 7.98 5.88
C LYS A 60 -1.52 7.36 4.63
N ARG A 61 -1.64 8.17 3.59
CA ARG A 61 -2.05 7.71 2.26
C ARG A 61 -1.01 6.75 1.68
N ARG A 62 -1.51 5.65 1.12
CA ARG A 62 -0.70 4.61 0.49
C ARG A 62 -1.47 4.00 -0.69
N LEU A 63 -0.74 3.50 -1.67
CA LEU A 63 -1.33 2.54 -2.60
C LEU A 63 -1.69 1.27 -1.82
N CYS A 64 -2.73 0.58 -2.26
CA CYS A 64 -3.16 -0.69 -1.69
C CYS A 64 -3.68 -1.61 -2.78
N VAL A 65 -3.54 -2.92 -2.56
CA VAL A 65 -4.02 -3.97 -3.46
C VAL A 65 -5.35 -4.50 -2.92
N VAL A 66 -6.36 -4.60 -3.77
CA VAL A 66 -7.64 -5.26 -3.45
C VAL A 66 -7.47 -6.78 -3.48
N ILE A 67 -7.80 -7.46 -2.38
CA ILE A 67 -7.55 -8.91 -2.24
C ILE A 67 -8.83 -9.76 -2.22
N THR A 68 -9.99 -9.13 -2.05
CA THR A 68 -11.30 -9.81 -1.99
C THR A 68 -12.11 -9.64 -3.28
N PRO A 69 -12.81 -10.69 -3.74
CA PRO A 69 -13.69 -10.60 -4.90
C PRO A 69 -15.00 -9.85 -4.57
N ARG A 70 -15.67 -9.36 -5.63
CA ARG A 70 -16.96 -8.65 -5.57
C ARG A 70 -18.11 -9.41 -4.91
N ALA A 71 -18.02 -10.74 -4.83
CA ALA A 71 -19.10 -11.60 -4.35
C ALA A 71 -19.34 -11.53 -2.83
N SER A 72 -18.50 -10.85 -2.05
CA SER A 72 -18.83 -10.57 -0.65
C SER A 72 -19.96 -9.54 -0.60
N GLN A 73 -21.14 -9.90 -0.07
CA GLN A 73 -22.35 -9.07 0.02
C GLN A 73 -22.20 -7.82 0.91
N ARG A 74 -21.14 -7.04 0.72
CA ARG A 74 -20.79 -5.86 1.51
C ARG A 74 -20.82 -4.66 0.59
N PRO A 75 -21.95 -3.95 0.49
CA PRO A 75 -22.02 -2.78 -0.37
C PRO A 75 -21.00 -1.73 0.10
N ARG A 76 -20.28 -1.13 -0.86
CA ARG A 76 -19.31 -0.04 -0.63
C ARG A 76 -18.15 -0.36 0.31
N LEU A 77 -17.81 -1.63 0.46
CA LEU A 77 -16.70 -2.09 1.29
C LEU A 77 -15.82 -3.07 0.51
N THR A 78 -14.51 -3.00 0.68
CA THR A 78 -13.57 -4.00 0.13
C THR A 78 -12.40 -4.22 1.08
N THR A 79 -11.70 -5.34 0.93
CA THR A 79 -10.52 -5.66 1.74
C THR A 79 -9.26 -5.40 0.94
N VAL A 80 -8.34 -4.66 1.55
CA VAL A 80 -7.09 -4.22 0.93
C VAL A 80 -5.89 -4.52 1.81
N VAL A 81 -4.71 -4.54 1.19
CA VAL A 81 -3.40 -4.54 1.86
C VAL A 81 -2.53 -3.41 1.30
N PRO A 82 -1.81 -2.64 2.15
CA PRO A 82 -1.05 -1.48 1.70
C PRO A 82 0.29 -1.85 1.05
N ILE A 83 0.72 -0.99 0.13
CA ILE A 83 2.04 -1.00 -0.50
C ILE A 83 2.94 0.04 0.18
N SER A 84 4.12 -0.39 0.58
CA SER A 84 5.22 0.40 1.13
C SER A 84 6.31 0.60 0.09
N ALA A 85 6.83 1.82 -0.03
CA ALA A 85 8.02 2.12 -0.81
C ALA A 85 9.32 2.09 0.02
N THR A 86 9.25 1.51 1.21
CA THR A 86 10.38 1.30 2.10
C THR A 86 10.51 -0.20 2.34
N PRO A 87 11.68 -0.80 2.07
CA PRO A 87 11.93 -2.20 2.40
C PRO A 87 11.75 -2.46 3.90
N PRO A 88 11.25 -3.64 4.29
CA PRO A 88 11.21 -4.03 5.69
C PRO A 88 12.65 -4.24 6.21
N GLU A 89 12.91 -3.86 7.47
CA GLU A 89 14.22 -4.11 8.11
C GLU A 89 14.52 -5.61 8.19
N VAL A 90 13.47 -6.41 8.43
CA VAL A 90 13.55 -7.87 8.39
C VAL A 90 12.44 -8.39 7.50
N VAL A 91 12.81 -9.10 6.44
CA VAL A 91 11.85 -9.76 5.55
C VAL A 91 11.16 -10.88 6.33
N ARG A 92 9.83 -10.93 6.20
CA ARG A 92 8.94 -11.88 6.88
C ARG A 92 8.07 -12.56 5.83
N PRO A 93 7.44 -13.71 6.13
CA PRO A 93 6.56 -14.40 5.20
C PRO A 93 5.38 -13.57 4.67
N TRP A 94 5.01 -12.49 5.38
CA TRP A 94 3.95 -11.56 5.00
C TRP A 94 4.43 -10.29 4.26
N HIS A 95 5.72 -10.21 3.91
CA HIS A 95 6.27 -9.15 3.09
C HIS A 95 6.46 -9.65 1.65
N VAL A 96 5.72 -9.08 0.71
CA VAL A 96 5.83 -9.44 -0.72
C VAL A 96 6.47 -8.29 -1.48
N LYS A 97 7.63 -8.52 -2.08
CA LYS A 97 8.24 -7.58 -3.03
C LYS A 97 7.51 -7.68 -4.37
N LEU A 98 7.08 -6.56 -4.94
CA LEU A 98 6.53 -6.55 -6.30
C LEU A 98 7.66 -6.49 -7.33
N ASP A 99 7.45 -7.11 -8.49
CA ASP A 99 8.43 -7.12 -9.57
C ASP A 99 8.62 -5.72 -10.17
N ARG A 100 7.54 -4.94 -10.16
CA ARG A 100 7.53 -3.55 -10.61
C ARG A 100 6.60 -2.70 -9.75
N ASP A 101 6.88 -1.41 -9.76
CA ASP A 101 5.96 -0.44 -9.20
C ASP A 101 4.67 -0.37 -10.04
N PRO A 102 3.48 -0.57 -9.45
CA PRO A 102 2.22 -0.43 -10.17
C PRO A 102 1.96 1.03 -10.58
N LEU A 103 2.61 2.01 -9.96
CA LEU A 103 2.48 3.42 -10.29
C LEU A 103 3.34 3.78 -11.52
N PRO A 104 2.77 4.32 -12.61
CA PRO A 104 3.53 4.60 -13.84
C PRO A 104 4.67 5.62 -13.67
N GLU A 105 4.54 6.56 -12.74
CA GLU A 105 5.59 7.56 -12.45
C GLU A 105 6.67 7.02 -11.49
N GLY A 106 6.48 5.83 -10.93
CA GLY A 106 7.30 5.26 -9.86
C GLY A 106 7.07 5.94 -8.51
N LEU A 107 6.71 5.15 -7.51
CA LEU A 107 6.74 5.49 -6.11
C LEU A 107 8.17 5.36 -5.55
N ALA A 108 8.86 4.26 -5.85
CA ALA A 108 10.24 3.97 -5.46
C ALA A 108 10.91 2.92 -6.37
N GLN A 109 12.20 2.68 -6.16
CA GLN A 109 12.95 1.62 -6.86
C GLN A 109 12.42 0.22 -6.48
N GLU A 110 12.01 0.05 -5.23
CA GLU A 110 11.40 -1.18 -4.73
C GLU A 110 10.12 -0.86 -3.96
N VAL A 111 9.10 -1.69 -4.17
CA VAL A 111 7.83 -1.60 -3.44
C VAL A 111 7.45 -2.96 -2.87
N TRP A 112 6.87 -2.91 -1.68
CA TRP A 112 6.61 -4.06 -0.83
C TRP A 112 5.18 -4.02 -0.33
N VAL A 113 4.43 -5.11 -0.50
CA VAL A 113 3.10 -5.28 0.07
C VAL A 113 3.24 -5.75 1.51
N LYS A 114 2.61 -5.02 2.43
CA LYS A 114 2.56 -5.34 3.86
C LYS A 114 1.30 -6.16 4.16
N CYS A 115 1.42 -7.48 4.01
CA CYS A 115 0.27 -8.38 4.10
C CYS A 115 -0.24 -8.61 5.53
N ASP A 116 0.51 -8.15 6.54
CA ASP A 116 0.12 -8.06 7.95
C ASP A 116 -0.82 -6.89 8.25
N MET A 117 -0.94 -5.92 7.34
CA MET A 117 -1.77 -4.74 7.51
C MET A 117 -3.09 -4.83 6.71
N VAL A 118 -3.80 -5.94 6.86
CA VAL A 118 -5.10 -6.15 6.18
C VAL A 118 -6.14 -5.18 6.71
N SER A 119 -6.92 -4.56 5.83
CA SER A 119 -7.98 -3.62 6.23
C SER A 119 -9.21 -3.76 5.35
N ALA A 120 -10.39 -3.86 5.98
CA ALA A 120 -11.67 -3.66 5.31
C ALA A 120 -11.99 -2.16 5.30
N VAL A 121 -12.04 -1.56 4.12
CA VAL A 121 -12.16 -0.10 3.96
C VAL A 121 -13.40 0.28 3.15
N SER A 122 -14.01 1.40 3.51
CA SER A 122 -15.07 2.03 2.71
C SER A 122 -14.50 2.52 1.38
N PHE A 123 -15.32 2.45 0.33
CA PHE A 123 -15.00 3.04 -0.98
C PHE A 123 -14.68 4.54 -0.90
N ASP A 124 -15.17 5.23 0.14
CA ASP A 124 -14.91 6.65 0.38
C ASP A 124 -13.46 6.92 0.76
N ARG A 125 -12.73 5.91 1.25
CA ARG A 125 -11.29 5.99 1.51
C ARG A 125 -10.45 5.72 0.26
N LEU A 126 -11.08 5.24 -0.82
CA LEU A 126 -10.39 4.75 -2.00
C LEU A 126 -10.43 5.74 -3.16
N GLY A 127 -9.32 5.83 -3.89
CA GLY A 127 -9.18 6.67 -5.07
C GLY A 127 -8.47 5.96 -6.21
N GLY A 128 -9.09 6.00 -7.39
CA GLY A 128 -8.44 5.56 -8.62
C GLY A 128 -7.27 6.47 -9.01
N TYR A 129 -6.27 5.87 -9.66
CA TYR A 129 -5.21 6.63 -10.31
C TYR A 129 -5.75 7.35 -11.55
N TYR A 130 -5.29 8.58 -11.76
CA TYR A 130 -5.65 9.42 -12.91
C TYR A 130 -4.48 10.31 -13.30
N LYS A 131 -4.38 10.69 -14.57
CA LYS A 131 -3.55 11.84 -14.99
C LYS A 131 -4.44 13.03 -15.31
N ARG A 132 -3.97 14.24 -15.01
CA ARG A 132 -4.64 15.46 -15.47
C ARG A 132 -4.17 15.78 -16.88
N TRP A 133 -5.11 16.01 -17.78
CA TRP A 133 -4.85 16.46 -19.14
C TRP A 133 -5.92 17.48 -19.52
N ASN A 134 -5.52 18.68 -19.95
CA ASN A 134 -6.45 19.75 -20.35
C ASN A 134 -7.59 20.03 -19.34
N ARG A 135 -7.27 20.11 -18.04
CA ARG A 135 -8.23 20.27 -16.91
C ARG A 135 -9.17 19.09 -16.65
N GLU A 136 -9.08 18.01 -17.42
CA GLU A 136 -9.82 16.78 -17.21
C GLU A 136 -8.99 15.72 -16.46
N ARG A 137 -9.67 14.77 -15.80
CA ARG A 137 -9.05 13.60 -15.19
C ARG A 137 -9.21 12.39 -16.10
N ARG A 138 -8.10 11.84 -16.57
CA ARG A 138 -8.07 10.57 -17.31
C ARG A 138 -7.69 9.45 -16.36
N TYR A 139 -8.69 8.68 -15.94
CA TYR A 139 -8.51 7.55 -15.03
C TYR A 139 -7.85 6.38 -15.75
N ARG A 140 -6.96 5.69 -15.05
CA ARG A 140 -6.32 4.46 -15.51
C ARG A 140 -6.31 3.46 -14.36
N LYS A 141 -6.81 2.25 -14.61
CA LYS A 141 -6.71 1.16 -13.66
C LYS A 141 -5.27 0.70 -13.52
N LEU A 142 -4.82 0.61 -12.28
CA LEU A 142 -3.55 -0.02 -11.91
C LEU A 142 -3.88 -1.40 -11.33
N ALA A 143 -3.02 -2.38 -11.55
CA ALA A 143 -3.22 -3.73 -11.00
C ALA A 143 -1.87 -4.43 -10.84
N VAL A 144 -1.82 -5.35 -9.89
CA VAL A 144 -0.74 -6.35 -9.79
C VAL A 144 -0.99 -7.49 -10.78
N SER A 145 0.07 -8.22 -11.11
CA SER A 145 -0.04 -9.45 -11.90
C SER A 145 -0.72 -10.57 -11.11
N MET A 146 -1.18 -11.62 -11.80
CA MET A 146 -1.74 -12.79 -11.12
C MET A 146 -0.74 -13.50 -10.18
N PRO A 147 0.52 -13.76 -10.59
CA PRO A 147 1.51 -14.35 -9.68
C PRO A 147 1.71 -13.52 -8.41
N GLU A 148 1.82 -12.20 -8.53
CA GLU A 148 1.92 -11.29 -7.37
C GLU A 148 0.67 -11.37 -6.49
N LEU A 149 -0.53 -11.41 -7.07
CA LEU A 149 -1.78 -11.54 -6.32
C LEU A 149 -1.88 -12.88 -5.56
N ILE A 150 -1.39 -13.98 -6.15
CA ILE A 150 -1.30 -15.28 -5.45
C ILE A 150 -0.36 -15.16 -4.26
N ALA A 151 0.85 -14.65 -4.47
CA ALA A 151 1.85 -14.46 -3.41
C ALA A 151 1.32 -13.56 -2.28
N ILE A 152 0.61 -12.47 -2.63
CA ILE A 152 -0.04 -11.58 -1.66
C ILE A 152 -1.07 -12.34 -0.82
N ARG A 153 -1.89 -13.19 -1.43
CA ARG A 153 -2.92 -13.95 -0.71
C ARG A 153 -2.31 -15.01 0.22
N GLU A 154 -1.27 -15.70 -0.22
CA GLU A 154 -0.52 -16.64 0.62
C GLU A 154 0.14 -15.91 1.80
N ALA A 155 0.76 -14.77 1.54
CA ALA A 155 1.39 -13.91 2.54
C ALA A 155 0.38 -13.36 3.57
N VAL A 156 -0.83 -12.99 3.13
CA VAL A 156 -1.94 -12.64 4.04
C VAL A 156 -2.34 -13.84 4.90
N GLY A 157 -2.46 -15.03 4.29
CA GLY A 157 -2.72 -16.26 5.03
C GLY A 157 -1.66 -16.55 6.10
N ALA A 158 -0.38 -16.32 5.77
CA ALA A 158 0.71 -16.46 6.72
C ALA A 158 0.64 -15.41 7.85
N ALA A 159 0.33 -14.15 7.52
CA ALA A 159 0.19 -13.08 8.51
C ALA A 159 -0.94 -13.34 9.51
N LEU A 160 -2.05 -13.89 9.03
CA LEU A 160 -3.24 -14.21 9.83
C LEU A 160 -3.18 -15.57 10.52
N GLY A 161 -2.09 -16.34 10.33
CA GLY A 161 -1.95 -17.69 10.87
C GLY A 161 -2.86 -18.75 10.22
N LEU A 162 -3.45 -18.45 9.05
CA LEU A 162 -4.33 -19.34 8.31
C LEU A 162 -3.57 -20.45 7.56
N ASN A 163 -2.27 -20.26 7.34
CA ASN A 163 -1.38 -21.27 6.76
C ASN A 163 -0.80 -22.21 7.83
N TYR A 164 -1.33 -22.19 9.06
CA TYR A 164 -0.87 -23.04 10.15
C TYR A 164 -1.35 -24.48 9.94
N THR A 165 -0.41 -25.36 9.62
CA THR A 165 -0.61 -26.81 9.81
C THR A 165 -0.22 -27.14 11.24
N PRO A 166 -1.14 -27.62 12.10
CA PRO A 166 -0.77 -28.05 13.44
C PRO A 166 0.28 -29.16 13.35
N PRO A 167 1.28 -29.19 14.25
CA PRO A 167 2.15 -30.35 14.35
C PRO A 167 1.27 -31.57 14.64
N VAL A 168 1.52 -32.65 13.89
CA VAL A 168 0.86 -33.95 14.10
C VAL A 168 1.02 -34.31 15.59
N GLY A 169 -0.08 -34.30 16.36
CA GLY A 169 -0.07 -34.69 17.78
C GLY A 169 -0.61 -33.68 18.79
N ARG A 170 -0.99 -32.45 18.41
CA ARG A 170 -1.78 -31.56 19.30
C ARG A 170 -3.22 -31.50 18.82
N ALA A 171 -4.06 -32.39 19.37
CA ALA A 171 -5.49 -32.20 19.37
C ALA A 171 -5.79 -30.82 19.98
N ILE A 172 -6.58 -30.02 19.26
CA ILE A 172 -7.21 -28.83 19.81
C ILE A 172 -8.05 -29.34 20.99
N LEU A 173 -7.80 -28.83 22.19
CA LEU A 173 -8.49 -29.26 23.40
C LEU A 173 -10.00 -29.21 23.18
N ASP A 174 -10.64 -30.37 23.24
CA ASP A 174 -12.10 -30.49 23.25
C ASP A 174 -12.63 -29.79 24.51
N PRO A 175 -13.58 -28.85 24.40
CA PRO A 175 -14.12 -28.15 25.55
C PRO A 175 -15.12 -28.97 26.40
N GLU A 176 -15.35 -30.25 26.09
CA GLU A 176 -16.32 -31.10 26.79
C GLU A 176 -15.67 -32.08 27.80
N THR A 177 -14.70 -31.63 28.60
CA THR A 177 -14.29 -32.41 29.77
C THR A 177 -13.91 -31.50 30.94
N SER A 178 -14.91 -31.01 31.66
CA SER A 178 -14.83 -30.54 33.06
C SER A 178 -16.20 -30.60 33.71
#